data_AF-A0A2D8M6P6-F1
#
_entry.id   AF-A0A2D8M6P6-F1
#
_cell.length_a   1.000
_cell.length_b   1.000
_cell.length_c   1.000
_cell.angle_alpha   90.00
_cell.angle_beta   90.00
_cell.angle_gamma   90.00
#
_symmetry.space_group_name_H-M   'P 1'
#
loop_
_entity.id
_entity.type
_entity.pdbx_description
1 polymer ?
#
loop_
_entity_poly.entity_id
_entity_poly.type
_entity_poly.pdbx_seq_one_letter_code
_entity_poly.pdbx_strand_id
1 'polypeptide(L)'
;MLYATEKRRAVTAILLVFMFIFAELLVANNDYTEMEEMEEDYYTVTQPSIATETHISSDFSSINYQTSTHSFIGLDSVGNEDRSLYRFTNSFNKQTDMIHSAELVLTCDVLYQQDSSVLPKLFPATIVSNIAPSEVTWNEIANGVSWQ
;
A
#
# COMPACT_ATOMS: atom_id res chain seq x y z
N MET A 1 85.73 17.41 1.78
CA MET A 1 85.03 16.13 2.01
C MET A 1 83.53 16.37 1.90
N LEU A 2 82.96 16.12 0.73
CA LEU A 2 81.55 16.31 0.40
C LEU A 2 81.06 14.97 -0.18
N TYR A 3 80.73 14.01 0.68
CA TYR A 3 80.20 12.71 0.20
C TYR A 3 79.29 12.00 1.22
N ALA A 4 78.63 12.76 2.09
CA ALA A 4 77.73 12.21 3.13
C ALA A 4 76.37 12.93 3.24
N THR A 5 75.97 13.72 2.24
CA THR A 5 74.75 14.56 2.30
C THR A 5 73.69 14.19 1.27
N GLU A 6 74.06 13.58 0.13
CA GLU A 6 73.13 13.35 -0.98
C GLU A 6 72.17 12.18 -0.72
N LYS A 7 72.67 11.05 -0.20
CA LYS A 7 71.83 9.89 0.17
C LYS A 7 70.82 10.23 1.28
N ARG A 8 71.22 11.04 2.26
CA ARG A 8 70.31 11.49 3.34
C ARG A 8 69.24 12.43 2.81
N ARG A 9 69.59 13.35 1.90
CA ARG A 9 68.63 14.24 1.22
C ARG A 9 67.63 13.47 0.36
N ALA A 10 68.10 12.45 -0.37
CA ALA A 10 67.24 11.59 -1.16
C ALA A 10 66.24 10.82 -0.28
N VAL A 11 66.69 10.24 0.84
CA VAL A 11 65.82 9.52 1.78
C VAL A 11 64.77 10.45 2.40
N THR A 12 65.15 11.67 2.78
CA THR A 12 64.18 12.66 3.31
C THR A 12 63.17 13.11 2.26
N ALA A 13 63.59 13.28 1.00
CA ALA A 13 62.68 13.65 -0.08
C ALA A 13 61.68 12.53 -0.37
N ILE A 14 62.15 11.27 -0.39
CA ILE A 14 61.31 10.09 -0.56
C ILE A 14 60.28 9.99 0.58
N LEU A 15 60.70 10.18 1.84
CA LEU A 15 59.78 10.17 2.98
C LEU A 15 58.73 11.27 2.91
N LEU A 16 59.09 12.48 2.48
CA LEU A 16 58.13 13.57 2.30
C LEU A 16 57.12 13.27 1.21
N VAL A 17 57.55 12.72 0.06
CA VAL A 17 56.64 12.32 -1.02
C VAL A 17 55.66 11.24 -0.54
N PHE A 18 56.15 10.23 0.17
CA PHE A 18 55.26 9.21 0.74
C PHE A 18 54.30 9.81 1.77
N MET A 19 54.76 10.74 2.61
CA MET A 19 53.89 11.40 3.60
C MET A 19 52.78 12.22 2.93
N PHE A 20 53.07 12.91 1.82
CA PHE A 20 52.06 13.62 1.04
C PHE A 20 51.06 12.66 0.38
N ILE A 21 51.53 11.57 -0.22
CA ILE A 21 50.65 10.55 -0.82
C ILE A 21 49.73 9.91 0.23
N PHE A 22 50.26 9.59 1.42
CA PHE A 22 49.44 9.04 2.50
C PHE A 22 48.47 10.06 3.10
N ALA A 23 48.82 11.35 3.13
CA ALA A 23 47.90 12.41 3.54
C ALA A 23 46.74 12.56 2.55
N GLU A 24 47.02 12.54 1.23
CA GLU A 24 45.97 12.58 0.20
C GLU A 24 45.07 11.33 0.25
N LEU A 25 45.64 10.14 0.47
CA LEU A 25 44.85 8.91 0.65
C LEU A 25 43.98 8.96 1.91
N LEU A 26 44.46 9.54 3.00
CA LEU A 26 43.70 9.66 4.25
C LEU A 26 42.58 10.71 4.15
N VAL A 27 42.79 11.79 3.41
CA VAL A 27 41.74 12.77 3.08
C VAL A 27 40.71 12.13 2.15
N ALA A 28 41.13 11.43 1.11
CA ALA A 28 40.22 10.72 0.21
C ALA A 28 39.35 9.69 0.96
N ASN A 29 39.92 8.98 1.95
CA ASN A 29 39.17 8.02 2.76
C ASN A 29 38.15 8.63 3.73
N ASN A 30 38.31 9.91 4.09
CA ASN A 30 37.38 10.65 4.94
C ASN A 30 36.35 11.47 4.15
N ASP A 31 36.56 11.67 2.85
CA ASP A 31 35.64 12.41 1.98
C ASP A 31 34.56 11.51 1.35
N TYR A 32 34.62 10.20 1.63
CA TYR A 32 33.46 9.34 1.51
C TYR A 32 32.60 9.56 2.76
N THR A 33 31.82 10.65 2.78
CA THR A 33 30.50 10.51 3.38
C THR A 33 29.84 9.41 2.55
N GLU A 34 29.69 8.21 3.12
CA GLU A 34 28.64 7.30 2.66
C GLU A 34 27.42 8.21 2.54
N MET A 35 27.03 8.46 1.30
CA MET A 35 25.78 9.09 1.00
C MET A 35 24.80 8.04 1.48
N GLU A 36 24.48 8.08 2.79
CA GLU A 36 23.24 7.52 3.29
C GLU A 36 22.21 8.17 2.38
N GLU A 37 21.81 7.44 1.35
CA GLU A 37 20.53 7.61 0.72
C GLU A 37 19.54 7.53 1.89
N MET A 38 19.32 8.67 2.53
CA MET A 38 18.03 9.00 3.07
C MET A 38 17.11 9.07 1.85
N GLU A 39 16.74 7.90 1.33
CA GLU A 39 15.43 7.72 0.72
C GLU A 39 14.46 8.07 1.85
N GLU A 40 14.13 9.36 1.96
CA GLU A 40 12.99 9.78 2.74
C GLU A 40 11.77 9.14 2.08
N ASP A 41 11.38 7.97 2.57
CA ASP A 41 10.11 7.35 2.22
C ASP A 41 9.00 8.29 2.68
N TYR A 42 8.54 9.14 1.76
CA TYR A 42 7.41 10.02 1.97
C TYR A 42 6.13 9.19 1.99
N TYR A 43 5.68 8.84 3.19
CA TYR A 43 4.38 8.19 3.37
C TYR A 43 3.27 9.24 3.47
N THR A 44 2.14 8.95 2.82
CA THR A 44 0.91 9.72 2.97
C THR A 44 -0.23 8.78 3.37
N VAL A 45 -1.00 9.16 4.38
CA VAL A 45 -2.18 8.40 4.81
C VAL A 45 -3.38 8.96 4.07
N THR A 46 -4.00 8.12 3.22
CA THR A 46 -5.20 8.51 2.47
C THR A 46 -6.41 7.81 3.06
N GLN A 47 -7.45 8.56 3.40
CA GLN A 47 -8.69 8.03 3.97
C GLN A 47 -9.87 8.30 3.02
N PRO A 48 -10.11 7.43 2.03
CA PRO A 48 -11.24 7.58 1.14
C PRO A 48 -12.55 7.24 1.86
N SER A 49 -13.56 8.08 1.68
CA SER A 49 -14.93 7.75 2.09
C SER A 49 -15.56 6.75 1.11
N ILE A 50 -16.67 6.14 1.52
CA ILE A 50 -17.48 5.31 0.64
C ILE A 50 -17.99 6.19 -0.51
N ALA A 51 -17.75 5.74 -1.74
CA ALA A 51 -18.18 6.40 -2.96
C ALA A 51 -19.56 5.90 -3.42
N THR A 52 -19.87 4.63 -3.18
CA THR A 52 -21.17 4.02 -3.54
C THR A 52 -21.44 2.81 -2.66
N GLU A 53 -22.71 2.66 -2.28
CA GLU A 53 -23.24 1.54 -1.50
C GLU A 53 -24.36 0.86 -2.28
N THR A 54 -24.37 -0.47 -2.29
CA THR A 54 -25.47 -1.26 -2.84
C THR A 54 -25.51 -2.59 -2.11
N HIS A 55 -26.62 -3.32 -2.21
CA HIS A 55 -26.67 -4.73 -1.81
C HIS A 55 -27.12 -5.60 -2.97
N ILE A 56 -26.90 -6.90 -2.83
CA ILE A 56 -27.41 -7.98 -3.68
C ILE A 56 -28.12 -8.98 -2.77
N SER A 57 -29.15 -9.63 -3.31
CA SER A 57 -29.96 -10.59 -2.57
C SER A 57 -29.99 -11.93 -3.30
N SER A 58 -29.98 -13.03 -2.55
CA SER A 58 -30.18 -14.35 -3.13
C SER A 58 -31.58 -14.55 -3.70
N ASP A 59 -32.60 -13.85 -3.16
CA ASP A 59 -33.99 -13.93 -3.62
C ASP A 59 -34.13 -13.38 -5.05
N PHE A 60 -33.41 -12.29 -5.34
CA PHE A 60 -33.35 -11.65 -6.65
C PHE A 60 -31.93 -11.67 -7.18
N SER A 61 -31.45 -12.88 -7.50
CA SER A 61 -30.06 -13.14 -7.86
C SER A 61 -29.47 -12.31 -9.01
N SER A 62 -30.30 -11.75 -9.89
CA SER A 62 -29.89 -10.93 -11.03
C SER A 62 -29.98 -9.41 -10.81
N ILE A 63 -30.41 -8.97 -9.63
CA ILE A 63 -30.64 -7.56 -9.31
C ILE A 63 -29.62 -7.08 -8.29
N ASN A 64 -29.02 -5.92 -8.57
CA ASN A 64 -28.34 -5.11 -7.57
C ASN A 64 -29.19 -3.88 -7.23
N TYR A 65 -29.21 -3.52 -5.95
CA TYR A 65 -30.09 -2.49 -5.41
C TYR A 65 -29.36 -1.14 -5.27
N GLN A 66 -28.79 -0.64 -6.38
CA GLN A 66 -27.93 0.56 -6.37
C GLN A 66 -28.58 1.84 -5.84
N THR A 67 -29.90 1.86 -5.77
CA THR A 67 -30.71 3.02 -5.35
C THR A 67 -31.40 2.79 -4.01
N SER A 68 -31.06 1.69 -3.31
CA SER A 68 -31.61 1.44 -1.98
C SER A 68 -31.11 2.48 -0.99
N THR A 69 -32.02 3.01 -0.16
CA THR A 69 -31.68 3.89 0.95
C THR A 69 -31.06 3.14 2.13
N HIS A 70 -31.09 1.81 2.10
CA HIS A 70 -30.60 0.93 3.14
C HIS A 70 -29.72 -0.17 2.57
N SER A 71 -28.72 -0.58 3.34
CA SER A 71 -27.94 -1.78 3.05
C SER A 71 -28.41 -2.94 3.91
N PHE A 72 -28.47 -4.13 3.32
CA PHE A 72 -28.85 -5.37 3.98
C PHE A 72 -27.66 -6.33 3.97
N ILE A 73 -27.47 -7.03 5.09
CA ILE A 73 -26.40 -8.01 5.29
C ILE A 73 -26.95 -9.17 6.11
N GLY A 74 -26.71 -10.39 5.64
CA GLY A 74 -27.04 -11.61 6.37
C GLY A 74 -28.34 -12.25 5.90
N LEU A 75 -28.90 -13.14 6.72
CA LEU A 75 -30.10 -13.89 6.37
C LEU A 75 -31.37 -13.14 6.78
N ASP A 76 -32.36 -13.11 5.89
CA ASP A 76 -33.70 -12.64 6.18
C ASP A 76 -34.53 -13.68 6.95
N SER A 77 -35.78 -13.33 7.31
CA SER A 77 -36.69 -14.23 8.04
C SER A 77 -37.14 -15.47 7.28
N VAL A 78 -36.91 -15.51 5.96
CA VAL A 78 -37.32 -16.59 5.03
C VAL A 78 -36.12 -17.47 4.64
N GLY A 79 -34.89 -17.03 4.96
CA GLY A 79 -33.65 -17.74 4.70
C GLY A 79 -32.89 -17.25 3.46
N ASN A 80 -33.28 -16.13 2.86
CA ASN A 80 -32.52 -15.49 1.79
C ASN A 80 -31.33 -14.73 2.36
N GLU A 81 -30.19 -14.75 1.67
CA GLU A 81 -28.98 -14.05 2.08
C GLU A 81 -28.83 -12.74 1.29
N ASP A 82 -28.62 -11.65 2.02
CA ASP A 82 -28.23 -10.36 1.47
C ASP A 82 -26.74 -10.10 1.72
N ARG A 83 -26.08 -9.50 0.72
CA ARG A 83 -24.68 -9.07 0.80
C ARG A 83 -24.57 -7.61 0.41
N SER A 84 -23.85 -6.84 1.21
CA SER A 84 -23.56 -5.44 0.90
C SER A 84 -22.25 -5.30 0.13
N LEU A 85 -22.23 -4.36 -0.81
CA LEU A 85 -21.07 -3.98 -1.58
C LEU A 85 -20.76 -2.50 -1.34
N TYR A 86 -19.50 -2.26 -1.02
CA TYR A 86 -18.97 -0.94 -0.74
C TYR A 86 -17.88 -0.63 -1.75
N ARG A 87 -18.01 0.50 -2.45
CA ARG A 87 -16.97 1.00 -3.34
C ARG A 87 -16.28 2.20 -2.72
N PHE A 88 -14.96 2.16 -2.65
CA PHE A 88 -14.12 3.27 -2.19
C PHE A 88 -13.40 3.88 -3.39
N THR A 89 -13.25 5.20 -3.40
CA THR A 89 -12.43 5.87 -4.42
C THR A 89 -10.97 5.61 -4.11
N ASN A 90 -10.24 5.10 -5.09
CA ASN A 90 -8.79 4.96 -5.00
C ASN A 90 -8.14 6.01 -5.92
N SER A 91 -7.38 6.93 -5.33
CA SER A 91 -6.74 8.04 -6.05
C SER A 91 -5.24 7.85 -6.27
N PHE A 92 -4.70 6.64 -6.08
CA PHE A 92 -3.28 6.39 -6.24
C PHE A 92 -2.85 6.43 -7.71
N ASN A 93 -1.74 7.12 -7.97
CA ASN A 93 -1.07 7.06 -9.25
C ASN A 93 -0.18 5.81 -9.31
N LYS A 94 -0.59 4.82 -10.12
CA LYS A 94 0.11 3.53 -10.28
C LYS A 94 1.58 3.65 -10.73
N GLN A 95 2.00 4.81 -11.24
CA GLN A 95 3.35 5.04 -11.75
C GLN A 95 4.30 5.61 -10.69
N THR A 96 3.78 6.23 -9.64
CA THR A 96 4.57 6.95 -8.63
C THR A 96 4.30 6.45 -7.20
N ASP A 97 3.15 5.84 -6.95
CA ASP A 97 2.69 5.55 -5.60
C ASP A 97 2.75 4.04 -5.33
N MET A 98 3.23 3.66 -4.15
CA MET A 98 3.21 2.29 -3.62
C MET A 98 2.36 2.23 -2.36
N ILE A 99 1.53 1.18 -2.24
CA ILE A 99 0.73 0.92 -1.03
C ILE A 99 1.56 0.04 -0.09
N HIS A 100 2.05 0.60 1.01
CA HIS A 100 2.75 -0.17 2.05
C HIS A 100 1.79 -0.95 2.96
N SER A 101 0.64 -0.36 3.29
CA SER A 101 -0.41 -1.00 4.07
C SER A 101 -1.77 -0.42 3.71
N ALA A 102 -2.82 -1.22 3.91
CA ALA A 102 -4.20 -0.78 3.76
C ALA A 102 -5.04 -1.45 4.84
N GLU A 103 -5.86 -0.65 5.53
CA GLU A 103 -6.82 -1.12 6.53
C GLU A 103 -8.21 -0.62 6.16
N LEU A 104 -9.21 -1.50 6.28
CA LEU A 104 -10.61 -1.16 6.08
C LEU A 104 -11.33 -1.21 7.42
N VAL A 105 -11.78 -0.06 7.90
CA VAL A 105 -12.63 0.05 9.08
C VAL A 105 -14.02 0.49 8.63
N LEU A 106 -15.03 -0.35 8.89
CA LEU A 106 -16.43 -0.04 8.61
C LEU A 106 -17.16 0.21 9.93
N THR A 107 -17.86 1.34 10.01
CA THR A 107 -18.77 1.66 11.12
C THR A 107 -20.16 1.84 10.54
N CYS A 108 -21.12 1.07 11.04
CA CYS A 108 -22.49 1.08 10.56
C CYS A 108 -23.45 1.50 11.67
N ASP A 109 -24.38 2.39 11.35
CA ASP A 109 -25.54 2.64 12.21
C ASP A 109 -26.55 1.51 12.01
N VAL A 110 -26.79 0.73 13.06
CA VAL A 110 -27.70 -0.41 13.01
C VAL A 110 -29.14 0.08 13.05
N LEU A 111 -29.83 0.05 11.91
CA LEU A 111 -31.25 0.40 11.82
C LEU A 111 -32.16 -0.71 12.37
N TYR A 112 -31.84 -1.96 12.05
CA TYR A 112 -32.55 -3.14 12.52
C TYR A 112 -31.61 -4.34 12.54
N GLN A 113 -31.73 -5.17 13.57
CA GLN A 113 -31.00 -6.43 13.70
C GLN A 113 -31.89 -7.45 14.38
N GLN A 114 -32.12 -8.59 13.73
CA GLN A 114 -32.97 -9.64 14.27
C GLN A 114 -32.31 -10.36 15.45
N ASP A 115 -30.99 -10.56 15.41
CA ASP A 115 -30.20 -11.18 16.47
C ASP A 115 -28.94 -10.36 16.77
N SER A 116 -28.92 -9.70 17.94
CA SER A 116 -27.80 -8.87 18.40
C SER A 116 -26.52 -9.66 18.71
N SER A 117 -26.59 -10.98 18.82
CA SER A 117 -25.42 -11.84 19.06
C SER A 117 -24.65 -12.19 17.78
N VAL A 118 -25.26 -11.99 16.60
CA VAL A 118 -24.66 -12.26 15.31
C VAL A 118 -23.98 -11.00 14.78
N LEU A 119 -22.65 -11.01 14.74
CA LEU A 119 -21.85 -9.94 14.16
C LEU A 119 -21.65 -10.20 12.65
N PRO A 120 -21.83 -9.18 11.78
CA PRO A 120 -21.47 -9.28 10.37
C PRO A 120 -20.00 -9.67 10.21
N LYS A 121 -19.74 -10.67 9.36
CA LYS A 121 -18.36 -11.06 9.01
C LYS A 121 -17.94 -10.33 7.75
N LEU A 122 -16.78 -9.70 7.82
CA LEU A 122 -16.13 -9.10 6.65
C LEU A 122 -15.25 -10.16 6.00
N PHE A 123 -15.49 -10.41 4.72
CA PHE A 123 -14.64 -11.27 3.92
C PHE A 123 -13.75 -10.38 3.04
N PRO A 124 -12.43 -10.66 3.00
CA PRO A 124 -11.56 -9.96 2.06
C PRO A 124 -12.02 -10.29 0.64
N ALA A 125 -12.35 -9.26 -0.13
CA ALA A 125 -12.59 -9.42 -1.56
C ALA A 125 -11.23 -9.47 -2.29
N THR A 126 -11.15 -10.27 -3.34
CA THR A 126 -10.00 -10.27 -4.26
C THR A 126 -9.87 -8.88 -4.88
N ILE A 127 -8.64 -8.38 -5.00
CA ILE A 127 -8.38 -7.12 -5.70
C ILE A 127 -8.60 -7.37 -7.19
N VAL A 128 -9.78 -6.99 -7.70
CA VAL A 128 -10.08 -7.03 -9.14
C VAL A 128 -9.76 -5.67 -9.73
N SER A 129 -9.13 -5.65 -10.90
CA SER A 129 -8.61 -4.41 -11.53
C SER A 129 -9.68 -3.38 -11.86
N ASN A 130 -10.92 -3.83 -12.06
CA ASN A 130 -12.10 -2.98 -12.25
C ASN A 130 -13.36 -3.79 -11.93
N ILE A 131 -14.23 -3.24 -11.08
CA ILE A 131 -15.58 -3.78 -10.82
C ILE A 131 -16.55 -2.63 -11.06
N ALA A 132 -17.54 -2.86 -11.92
CA ALA A 132 -18.69 -1.97 -12.07
C ALA A 132 -19.79 -2.44 -11.10
N PRO A 133 -20.13 -1.71 -10.03
CA PRO A 133 -21.15 -2.14 -9.07
C PRO A 133 -22.54 -2.39 -9.68
N SER A 134 -22.79 -1.88 -10.90
CA SER A 134 -24.04 -2.06 -11.67
C SER A 134 -24.13 -3.39 -12.37
N GLU A 135 -23.02 -4.10 -12.50
CA GLU A 135 -22.95 -5.40 -13.17
C GLU A 135 -22.88 -6.56 -12.17
N VAL A 136 -22.75 -6.25 -10.88
CA VAL A 136 -22.63 -7.25 -9.84
C VAL A 136 -23.98 -7.92 -9.62
N THR A 137 -23.98 -9.25 -9.55
CA THR A 137 -25.14 -10.09 -9.28
C THR A 137 -24.80 -11.09 -8.17
N TRP A 138 -25.77 -11.90 -7.75
CA TRP A 138 -25.52 -12.96 -6.76
C TRP A 138 -24.50 -14.00 -7.24
N ASN A 139 -24.50 -14.28 -8.54
CA ASN A 139 -23.66 -15.35 -9.11
C ASN A 139 -22.35 -14.82 -9.69
N GLU A 140 -22.28 -13.54 -10.05
CA GLU A 140 -21.14 -12.96 -10.76
C GLU A 140 -20.72 -11.61 -10.15
N ILE A 141 -19.42 -11.41 -10.01
CA ILE A 141 -18.79 -10.15 -9.56
C ILE A 141 -18.88 -9.10 -10.66
N ALA A 142 -18.67 -9.48 -11.92
CA ALA A 142 -18.75 -8.60 -13.08
C ALA A 142 -18.81 -9.46 -14.34
N ASN A 143 -19.57 -9.07 -15.35
CA ASN A 143 -19.66 -9.67 -16.69
C ASN A 143 -19.02 -11.08 -16.87
N GLY A 144 -19.65 -12.13 -16.33
CA GLY A 144 -19.21 -13.53 -16.45
C GLY A 144 -18.15 -14.03 -15.46
N VAL A 145 -17.65 -13.18 -14.56
CA VAL A 145 -16.69 -13.55 -13.51
C VAL A 145 -17.45 -13.99 -12.26
N SER A 146 -17.33 -15.27 -11.91
CA SER A 146 -17.94 -15.84 -10.69
C SER A 146 -17.30 -15.28 -9.42
N TRP A 147 -18.04 -15.38 -8.31
CA TRP A 147 -17.53 -15.12 -6.96
C TRP A 147 -16.50 -16.15 -6.46
N GLN A 148 -16.34 -17.29 -7.17
CA GLN A 148 -15.43 -18.40 -6.84
C GLN A 148 -14.07 -18.29 -7.53
#